data_AF-A0A520I4C2-F1
#
_entry.id   AF-A0A520I4C2-F1
#
_cell.length_a   1.000
_cell.length_b   1.000
_cell.length_c   1.000
_cell.angle_alpha   90.00
_cell.angle_beta   90.00
_cell.angle_gamma   90.00
#
_symmetry.space_group_name_H-M   'P 1'
#
loop_
_entity.id
_entity.type
_entity.pdbx_description
1 polymer ?
#
loop_
_entity_poly.entity_id
_entity_poly.type
_entity_poly.pdbx_seq_one_letter_code
_entity_poly.pdbx_strand_id
1 'polypeptide(L)'
;VEDVAMAVVLKSETPEVKNWTVYFINLKDEALENVLISSKGYGEKDGKMVKTSVLRHSLGEVAARSFKGVEAIDPEVFGLTNEYWLSYYIGGVIYDKKFIFLPESIVDDNLIHVPLVDSPGVMIR
;
A
#
# COMPACT_ATOMS: atom_id res chain seq x y z
N VAL A 1 -13.59 -9.85 0.96
CA VAL A 1 -13.16 -8.81 0.01
C VAL A 1 -11.96 -9.36 -0.76
N GLU A 2 -12.18 -9.67 -2.04
CA GLU A 2 -11.21 -10.28 -2.96
C GLU A 2 -10.93 -9.31 -4.12
N ASP A 3 -9.87 -9.56 -4.89
CA ASP A 3 -9.48 -8.79 -6.10
C ASP A 3 -9.13 -7.31 -5.89
N VAL A 4 -8.57 -6.99 -4.73
CA VAL A 4 -7.99 -5.67 -4.47
C VAL A 4 -6.67 -5.88 -3.74
N ALA A 5 -5.63 -5.13 -4.11
CA ALA A 5 -4.30 -5.32 -3.56
C ALA A 5 -3.66 -4.00 -3.12
N MET A 6 -2.72 -4.11 -2.18
CA MET A 6 -1.81 -3.03 -1.79
C MET A 6 -0.40 -3.47 -2.13
N ALA A 7 0.39 -2.58 -2.73
CA ALA A 7 1.78 -2.87 -3.09
C ALA A 7 2.72 -1.75 -2.65
N VAL A 8 3.90 -2.11 -2.14
CA VAL A 8 5.02 -1.19 -1.91
C VAL A 8 6.02 -1.41 -3.04
N VAL A 9 6.14 -0.43 -3.93
CA VAL A 9 6.84 -0.54 -5.22
C VAL A 9 8.11 0.31 -5.19
N LEU A 10 9.21 -0.28 -5.67
CA LEU A 10 10.45 0.44 -5.92
C LEU A 10 10.32 1.20 -7.23
N LYS A 11 10.06 2.50 -7.14
CA LYS A 11 9.79 3.36 -8.30
C LYS A 11 11.08 3.75 -9.04
N SER A 12 12.16 3.97 -8.30
CA SER A 12 13.48 4.21 -8.84
C SER A 12 14.55 3.94 -7.80
N GLU A 13 15.75 3.60 -8.26
CA GLU A 13 16.93 3.38 -7.43
C GLU A 13 18.12 4.07 -8.08
N THR A 14 18.80 4.94 -7.32
CA THR A 14 20.16 5.40 -7.61
C THR A 14 21.10 4.79 -6.56
N PRO A 15 22.44 4.86 -6.75
CA PRO A 15 23.37 4.39 -5.72
C PRO A 15 23.15 5.02 -4.34
N GLU A 16 22.56 6.21 -4.28
CA GLU A 16 22.34 6.98 -3.04
C GLU A 16 20.91 6.88 -2.49
N VAL A 17 19.89 6.67 -3.34
CA VAL A 17 18.48 6.76 -2.92
C VAL A 17 17.61 5.72 -3.63
N LYS A 18 16.85 4.96 -2.83
CA LYS A 18 15.71 4.16 -3.29
C LYS A 18 14.40 4.91 -3.03
N ASN A 19 13.61 5.13 -4.07
CA ASN A 19 12.29 5.76 -3.96
C ASN A 19 11.20 4.70 -3.94
N TRP A 20 10.49 4.59 -2.83
CA TRP A 20 9.39 3.66 -2.67
C TRP A 20 8.05 4.38 -2.67
N THR A 21 7.04 3.76 -3.28
CA THR A 21 5.68 4.31 -3.32
C THR A 21 4.69 3.19 -3.08
N VAL A 22 3.71 3.49 -2.23
CA VAL A 22 2.59 2.60 -1.95
C VAL A 22 1.53 2.81 -3.03
N TYR A 23 1.05 1.71 -3.59
CA TYR A 23 0.02 1.68 -4.61
C TYR A 23 -1.16 0.85 -4.16
N PHE A 24 -2.36 1.38 -4.41
CA PHE A 24 -3.59 0.60 -4.38
C PHE A 24 -3.90 0.11 -5.79
N ILE A 25 -4.26 -1.18 -5.90
CA ILE A 25 -4.48 -1.85 -7.17
C ILE A 25 -5.88 -2.47 -7.16
N ASN A 26 -6.71 -2.01 -8.09
CA ASN A 26 -8.02 -2.60 -8.37
C ASN A 26 -7.87 -3.72 -9.40
N LEU A 27 -7.98 -4.96 -8.96
CA LEU A 27 -7.92 -6.14 -9.84
C LEU A 27 -9.30 -6.55 -10.35
N LYS A 28 -10.37 -5.85 -9.96
CA LYS A 28 -11.73 -6.13 -10.44
C LYS A 28 -11.94 -5.66 -11.87
N ASP A 29 -12.96 -6.23 -12.49
CA ASP A 29 -13.49 -5.80 -13.80
C ASP A 29 -14.50 -4.64 -13.70
N GLU A 30 -14.63 -4.03 -12.52
CA GLU A 30 -15.49 -2.88 -12.25
C GLU A 30 -14.72 -1.75 -11.55
N ALA A 31 -15.18 -0.50 -11.75
CA ALA A 31 -14.61 0.66 -11.09
C ALA A 31 -15.02 0.71 -9.61
N LEU A 32 -14.11 1.19 -8.77
CA LEU A 32 -14.36 1.43 -7.35
C LEU A 32 -14.61 2.90 -7.12
N GLU A 33 -15.65 3.23 -6.38
CA GLU A 33 -16.03 4.59 -6.05
C GLU A 33 -15.54 4.97 -4.66
N ASN A 34 -15.28 6.27 -4.45
CA ASN A 34 -14.94 6.85 -3.15
C ASN A 34 -13.88 6.02 -2.38
N VAL A 35 -12.79 5.67 -3.07
CA VAL A 35 -11.70 4.90 -2.48
C VAL A 35 -10.95 5.77 -1.46
N LEU A 36 -10.98 5.33 -0.20
CA LEU A 36 -10.33 5.97 0.94
C LEU A 36 -9.32 5.01 1.56
N ILE A 37 -8.15 5.52 1.94
CA ILE A 37 -7.12 4.73 2.60
C ILE A 37 -6.60 5.48 3.83
N SER A 38 -6.62 4.83 4.99
CA SER A 38 -5.93 5.31 6.18
C SER A 38 -4.63 4.51 6.39
N SER A 39 -3.49 5.18 6.48
CA SER A 39 -2.19 4.56 6.73
C SER A 39 -1.65 4.89 8.12
N LYS A 40 -0.95 3.95 8.74
CA LYS A 40 -0.18 4.15 9.98
C LYS A 40 0.88 3.07 10.15
N GLY A 41 1.98 3.44 10.81
CA GLY A 41 3.04 2.54 11.25
C GLY A 41 3.03 2.37 12.76
N TYR A 42 3.30 1.17 13.26
CA TYR A 42 3.48 0.92 14.69
C TYR A 42 4.40 -0.28 14.94
N GLY A 43 5.08 -0.29 16.08
CA GLY A 43 5.97 -1.37 16.47
C GLY A 43 6.93 -0.96 17.56
N GLU A 44 8.04 -1.67 17.65
CA GLU A 44 9.15 -1.36 18.55
C GLU A 44 10.39 -1.00 17.73
N LYS A 45 11.11 0.05 18.14
CA LYS A 45 12.41 0.44 17.60
C LYS A 45 13.33 0.76 18.77
N ASP A 46 14.47 0.08 18.87
CA ASP A 46 15.45 0.25 19.95
C ASP A 46 14.86 0.15 21.36
N GLY A 47 13.99 -0.83 21.62
CA GLY A 47 13.37 -1.02 22.94
C GLY A 47 12.21 -0.07 23.26
N LYS A 48 11.81 0.79 22.30
CA LYS A 48 10.76 1.80 22.49
C LYS A 48 9.60 1.56 21.53
N MET A 49 8.39 1.68 22.05
CA MET A 49 7.18 1.68 21.23
C MET A 49 7.17 2.93 20.34
N VAL A 50 7.11 2.70 19.03
CA VAL A 50 6.99 3.74 18.01
C VAL A 50 5.63 3.63 17.34
N LYS A 51 5.00 4.78 17.11
CA LYS A 51 3.77 4.90 16.34
C LYS A 51 3.86 6.16 15.48
N THR A 52 3.54 6.02 14.20
CA THR A 52 3.47 7.17 13.28
C THR A 52 2.10 7.84 13.34
N SER A 53 2.01 9.05 12.80
CA SER A 53 0.74 9.73 12.57
C SER A 53 -0.15 8.91 11.63
N VAL A 54 -1.47 9.01 11.82
CA VAL A 54 -2.43 8.44 10.87
C VAL A 54 -2.62 9.40 9.70
N LEU A 55 -2.31 8.95 8.49
CA LEU A 55 -2.57 9.70 7.26
C LEU A 55 -3.84 9.18 6.60
N ARG A 56 -4.56 10.06 5.89
CA ARG A 56 -5.81 9.73 5.21
C ARG A 56 -5.74 10.22 3.77
N HIS A 57 -5.90 9.28 2.86
CA HIS A 57 -5.78 9.47 1.42
C HIS A 57 -7.14 9.25 0.77
N SER A 58 -7.57 10.20 -0.05
CA SER A 58 -8.76 10.04 -0.91
C SER A 58 -8.30 9.86 -2.34
N LEU A 59 -8.54 8.69 -2.89
CA LEU A 59 -8.17 8.36 -4.27
C LEU A 59 -9.32 8.63 -5.26
N GLY A 60 -10.53 8.87 -4.75
CA GLY A 60 -11.73 9.04 -5.56
C GLY A 60 -12.11 7.74 -6.28
N GLU A 61 -12.44 7.84 -7.56
CA GLU A 61 -12.70 6.66 -8.39
C GLU A 61 -11.40 5.96 -8.79
N VAL A 62 -11.37 4.62 -8.74
CA VAL A 62 -10.29 3.79 -9.28
C VAL A 62 -10.89 2.86 -10.32
N ALA A 63 -10.54 3.07 -11.59
CA ALA A 63 -11.09 2.30 -12.71
C ALA A 63 -10.84 0.78 -12.58
N ALA A 64 -11.64 -0.02 -13.28
CA ALA A 64 -11.42 -1.45 -13.43
C ALA A 64 -10.00 -1.74 -13.92
N ARG A 65 -9.38 -2.82 -13.40
CA ARG A 65 -8.02 -3.26 -13.80
C ARG A 65 -6.99 -2.11 -13.83
N SER A 66 -7.02 -1.23 -12.83
CA SER A 66 -6.14 -0.07 -12.74
C SER A 66 -5.55 0.10 -11.35
N PHE A 67 -4.69 1.10 -11.17
CA PHE A 67 -4.02 1.39 -9.91
C PHE A 67 -3.88 2.89 -9.67
N LYS A 68 -3.71 3.27 -8.40
CA LYS A 68 -3.39 4.65 -8.00
C LYS A 68 -2.32 4.66 -6.91
N GLY A 69 -1.42 5.65 -6.99
CA GLY A 69 -0.46 5.92 -5.92
C GLY A 69 -1.17 6.43 -4.67
N VAL A 70 -0.75 5.93 -3.52
CA VAL A 70 -1.28 6.29 -2.20
C VAL A 70 -0.37 7.31 -1.54
N GLU A 71 0.89 6.93 -1.28
CA GLU A 71 1.88 7.78 -0.64
C GLU A 71 3.30 7.33 -1.00
N ALA A 72 4.27 8.25 -0.94
CA ALA A 72 5.67 7.88 -0.84
C ALA A 72 5.92 7.31 0.57
N ILE A 73 6.72 6.26 0.68
CA ILE A 73 7.03 5.63 1.96
C ILE A 73 8.54 5.66 2.22
N ASP A 74 8.89 6.06 3.43
CA ASP A 74 10.28 6.13 3.87
C ASP A 74 10.77 4.74 4.30
N PRO A 75 11.92 4.23 3.79
CA PRO A 75 12.49 2.98 4.26
C PRO A 75 12.72 2.90 5.78
N GLU A 76 12.85 4.04 6.48
CA GLU A 76 12.97 4.07 7.95
C GLU A 76 11.77 3.44 8.68
N VAL A 77 10.60 3.36 8.03
CA VAL A 77 9.40 2.70 8.59
C VAL A 77 9.27 1.23 8.20
N PHE A 78 10.16 0.66 7.37
CA PHE A 78 10.08 -0.76 6.97
C PHE A 78 10.36 -1.74 8.12
N GLY A 79 11.04 -1.27 9.17
CA GLY A 79 11.16 -2.01 10.43
C GLY A 79 9.90 -1.98 11.31
N LEU A 80 8.86 -1.23 10.93
CA LEU A 80 7.59 -1.17 11.64
C LEU A 80 6.54 -2.05 10.94
N THR A 81 5.48 -2.36 11.67
CA THR A 81 4.25 -2.84 11.05
C THR A 81 3.55 -1.67 10.37
N ASN A 82 3.38 -1.73 9.05
CA ASN A 82 2.67 -0.72 8.27
C ASN A 82 1.26 -1.21 7.93
N GLU A 83 0.25 -0.56 8.49
CA GLU A 83 -1.17 -0.88 8.30
C GLU A 83 -1.80 0.12 7.31
N TYR A 84 -2.50 -0.43 6.31
CA TYR A 84 -3.33 0.30 5.36
C TYR A 84 -4.76 -0.20 5.45
N TRP A 85 -5.67 0.64 5.93
CA TRP A 85 -7.10 0.35 5.95
C TRP A 85 -7.77 1.02 4.75
N LEU A 86 -8.19 0.19 3.81
CA LEU A 86 -8.94 0.54 2.61
C LEU A 86 -10.44 0.51 2.89
N SER A 87 -11.15 1.55 2.45
CA SER A 87 -12.61 1.56 2.29
C SER A 87 -12.96 2.00 0.88
N TYR A 88 -13.95 1.38 0.24
CA TYR A 88 -14.42 1.78 -1.09
C TYR A 88 -15.88 1.38 -1.29
N TYR A 89 -16.50 1.90 -2.36
CA TYR A 89 -17.88 1.63 -2.72
C TYR A 89 -17.99 0.92 -4.06
N ILE A 90 -18.95 0.01 -4.17
CA ILE A 90 -19.44 -0.57 -5.42
C ILE A 90 -20.97 -0.50 -5.37
N GLY A 91 -21.58 0.24 -6.31
CA GLY A 91 -23.04 0.35 -6.40
C GLY A 91 -23.70 0.84 -5.09
N GLY A 92 -23.04 1.76 -4.38
CA GLY A 92 -23.50 2.29 -3.09
C GLY A 92 -23.26 1.39 -1.87
N VAL A 93 -22.75 0.17 -2.06
CA VAL A 93 -22.35 -0.71 -0.95
C VAL A 93 -20.89 -0.45 -0.59
N ILE A 94 -20.63 -0.22 0.71
CA ILE A 94 -19.28 -0.01 1.23
C ILE A 94 -18.59 -1.34 1.55
N TYR A 95 -17.29 -1.40 1.27
CA TYR A 95 -16.42 -2.52 1.57
C TYR A 95 -15.15 -2.03 2.26
N ASP A 96 -14.65 -2.84 3.18
CA ASP A 96 -13.42 -2.55 3.94
C ASP A 96 -12.43 -3.70 3.86
N LYS A 97 -11.15 -3.38 3.75
CA LYS A 97 -10.06 -4.35 3.85
C LYS A 97 -8.83 -3.73 4.50
N LYS A 98 -8.19 -4.51 5.37
CA LYS A 98 -6.92 -4.14 5.98
C LYS A 98 -5.78 -4.90 5.33
N PHE A 99 -4.72 -4.17 4.99
CA PHE A 99 -3.44 -4.70 4.54
C PHE A 99 -2.37 -4.39 5.59
N ILE A 100 -1.55 -5.38 5.92
CA ILE A 100 -0.52 -5.25 6.95
C ILE A 100 0.80 -5.73 6.36
N PHE A 101 1.73 -4.82 6.17
CA PHE A 101 3.13 -5.14 5.87
C PHE A 101 3.86 -5.27 7.21
N LEU A 102 4.27 -6.49 7.55
CA LEU A 102 5.03 -6.74 8.77
C LEU A 102 6.46 -6.19 8.65
N PRO A 103 7.16 -5.96 9.77
CA PRO A 103 8.59 -5.68 9.75
C PRO A 103 9.32 -6.69 8.87
N GLU A 104 10.32 -6.21 8.11
CA GLU A 104 11.16 -7.05 7.26
C GLU A 104 10.42 -7.75 6.10
N SER A 105 9.14 -7.42 5.85
CA SER A 105 8.43 -7.91 4.67
C SER A 105 8.81 -7.17 3.38
N ILE A 106 9.18 -5.89 3.48
CA ILE A 106 9.59 -5.04 2.36
C ILE A 106 11.12 -5.12 2.22
N VAL A 107 11.60 -6.23 1.66
CA VAL A 107 13.02 -6.54 1.43
C VAL A 107 13.22 -7.05 0.02
N ASP A 108 14.45 -6.93 -0.49
CA ASP A 108 14.80 -7.30 -1.87
C ASP A 108 14.43 -8.77 -2.19
N ASP A 109 14.59 -9.69 -1.24
CA ASP A 109 14.26 -11.12 -1.39
C ASP A 109 12.77 -11.40 -1.60
N ASN A 110 11.89 -10.49 -1.14
CA ASN A 110 10.45 -10.60 -1.29
C ASN A 110 9.91 -9.85 -2.52
N LEU A 111 10.79 -9.21 -3.31
CA LEU A 111 10.36 -8.46 -4.48
C LEU A 111 9.82 -9.40 -5.55
N ILE A 112 8.60 -9.08 -5.97
CA ILE A 112 7.95 -9.70 -7.11
C ILE A 112 7.66 -8.65 -8.16
N HIS A 113 7.31 -9.12 -9.35
CA HIS A 113 6.70 -8.26 -10.34
C HIS A 113 5.27 -7.90 -9.91
N VAL A 114 5.01 -6.61 -9.68
CA VAL A 114 3.68 -6.11 -9.32
C VAL A 114 2.88 -5.85 -10.61
N PRO A 115 1.84 -6.66 -10.90
CA PRO A 115 1.06 -6.51 -12.12
C PRO A 115 0.31 -5.17 -12.13
N LEU A 116 -0.04 -4.70 -13.33
CA LEU A 116 -0.64 -3.37 -13.63
C LEU A 116 0.31 -2.19 -13.37
N VAL A 117 1.00 -2.16 -12.23
CA VAL A 117 2.04 -1.14 -11.97
C VAL A 117 3.27 -1.36 -12.84
N ASP A 118 3.52 -2.61 -13.25
CA ASP A 118 4.63 -3.01 -14.13
C ASP A 118 6.00 -2.65 -13.53
N SER A 119 6.20 -3.00 -12.25
CA SER A 119 7.41 -2.64 -11.50
C SER A 119 7.70 -3.63 -10.36
N PRO A 120 8.96 -3.72 -9.88
CA PRO A 120 9.32 -4.52 -8.71
C PRO A 120 8.72 -3.99 -7.42
N GLY A 121 8.20 -4.87 -6.57
CA GLY A 121 7.63 -4.48 -5.28
C GLY A 121 7.16 -5.67 -4.45
N VAL A 122 6.66 -5.38 -3.26
CA VAL A 122 5.99 -6.35 -2.39
C VAL A 122 4.49 -6.07 -2.42
N MET A 123 3.67 -7.09 -2.66
CA MET A 123 2.23 -6.95 -2.83
C MET A 123 1.45 -7.90 -1.92
N ILE A 124 0.40 -7.40 -1.30
CA ILE A 124 -0.57 -8.17 -0.50
C ILE A 124 -1.93 -8.08 -1.19
N ARG A 125 -2.61 -9.22 -1.33
CA ARG A 125 -3.89 -9.35 -2.02
C ARG A 125 -5.09 -9.53 -1.12
#